data_AF-A0A218ZQQ1-F1
#
_entry.id   AF-A0A218ZQQ1-F1
#
_cell.length_a   1.000
_cell.length_b   1.000
_cell.length_c   1.000
_cell.angle_alpha   90.00
_cell.angle_beta   90.00
_cell.angle_gamma   90.00
#
_symmetry.space_group_name_H-M   'P 1'
#
loop_
_entity.id
_entity.type
_entity.pdbx_description
1 polymer ?
#
loop_
_entity_poly.entity_id
_entity_poly.type
_entity_poly.pdbx_seq_one_letter_code
_entity_poly.pdbx_strand_id
1 'polypeptide(L)'
;MGELEHKFSNLEKPEEVAERIHEMKKEGYQFLYSDKAKRLIIGEEWPYIEGKEDSPYESIMKKVSEILGISDRKTYEEVDERYNLTMY
;
A
#
# COMPACT_ATOMS: atom_id res chain seq x y z
N MET A 1 16.16 -4.87 -8.19
CA MET A 1 15.34 -4.87 -6.96
C MET A 1 14.98 -3.44 -6.67
N GLY A 2 13.69 -3.12 -6.70
CA GLY A 2 13.19 -1.75 -6.51
C GLY A 2 13.32 -1.30 -5.06
N GLU A 3 13.37 0.01 -4.82
CA GLU A 3 13.45 0.61 -3.48
C GLU A 3 12.31 0.15 -2.55
N LEU A 4 11.11 -0.04 -3.11
CA LEU A 4 9.93 -0.59 -2.42
C LEU A 4 10.13 -2.02 -1.93
N GLU A 5 10.70 -2.89 -2.76
CA GLU A 5 10.94 -4.29 -2.38
C GLU A 5 11.88 -4.37 -1.18
N HIS A 6 12.92 -3.54 -1.16
CA HIS A 6 13.84 -3.47 -0.03
C HIS A 6 13.14 -2.92 1.22
N LYS A 7 12.38 -1.83 1.08
CA LYS A 7 11.69 -1.16 2.19
C LYS A 7 10.60 -2.01 2.84
N PHE A 8 9.90 -2.85 2.09
CA PHE A 8 8.87 -3.76 2.63
C PHE A 8 9.37 -5.21 2.79
N SER A 9 10.65 -5.46 2.54
CA SER A 9 11.22 -6.79 2.75
C SER A 9 11.13 -7.18 4.22
N ASN A 10 10.69 -8.42 4.48
CA ASN A 10 10.65 -9.03 5.82
C ASN A 10 9.69 -8.38 6.84
N LEU A 11 8.79 -7.49 6.42
CA LEU A 11 7.72 -7.03 7.29
C LEU A 11 6.61 -8.08 7.36
N GLU A 12 6.15 -8.38 8.57
CA GLU A 12 5.10 -9.36 8.83
C GLU A 12 3.98 -8.81 9.73
N LYS A 13 4.24 -7.70 10.43
CA LYS A 13 3.26 -7.09 11.35
C LYS A 13 2.60 -5.85 10.74
N PRO A 14 1.29 -5.66 10.96
CA PRO A 14 0.58 -4.46 10.52
C PRO A 14 1.24 -3.15 10.96
N GLU A 15 1.72 -3.09 12.20
CA GLU A 15 2.33 -1.89 12.80
C GLU A 15 3.62 -1.48 12.05
N GLU A 16 4.48 -2.45 11.75
CA GLU A 16 5.75 -2.23 11.04
C GLU A 16 5.50 -1.77 9.61
N VAL A 17 4.48 -2.34 8.95
CA VAL A 17 4.06 -1.93 7.60
C VAL A 17 3.50 -0.51 7.62
N ALA A 18 2.66 -0.17 8.59
CA ALA A 18 2.11 1.18 8.72
C ALA A 18 3.22 2.22 8.97
N GLU A 19 4.16 1.94 9.87
CA GLU A 19 5.33 2.81 10.11
C GLU A 19 6.14 3.02 8.83
N ARG A 20 6.37 1.95 8.06
CA ARG A 20 7.09 2.06 6.78
C ARG A 20 6.33 2.89 5.74
N ILE A 21 5.01 2.76 5.66
CA ILE A 21 4.17 3.63 4.80
C ILE A 21 4.34 5.09 5.22
N HIS A 22 4.35 5.39 6.52
CA HIS A 22 4.56 6.75 7.04
C HIS A 22 5.92 7.33 6.67
N GLU A 23 7.00 6.55 6.79
CA GLU A 23 8.34 6.94 6.36
C GLU A 23 8.37 7.29 4.87
N MET A 24 7.79 6.42 4.03
CA MET A 24 7.76 6.63 2.59
C MET A 24 6.89 7.83 2.18
N LYS A 25 5.79 8.09 2.89
CA LYS A 25 5.00 9.31 2.67
C LYS A 25 5.81 10.58 2.92
N LYS A 26 6.66 10.61 3.95
CA LYS A 26 7.57 11.73 4.22
C LYS A 26 8.63 11.89 3.13
N GLU A 27 9.00 10.81 2.45
CA GLU A 27 9.89 10.81 1.28
C GLU A 27 9.19 11.23 -0.02
N GLY A 28 7.86 11.44 0.01
CA GLY A 28 7.06 11.92 -1.13
C GLY A 28 6.27 10.83 -1.86
N TYR A 29 6.32 9.59 -1.40
CA TYR A 29 5.52 8.51 -1.99
C TYR A 29 4.03 8.65 -1.63
N GLN A 30 3.17 8.40 -2.61
CA GLN A 30 1.72 8.42 -2.41
C GLN A 30 1.18 7.01 -2.27
N PHE A 31 0.40 6.75 -1.22
CA PHE A 31 -0.32 5.49 -1.02
C PHE A 31 -1.81 5.76 -1.01
N LEU A 32 -2.56 4.96 -1.78
CA LEU A 32 -3.99 5.14 -2.01
C LEU A 32 -4.69 3.78 -1.96
N TYR A 33 -5.96 3.77 -1.59
CA TYR A 33 -6.81 2.60 -1.78
C TYR A 33 -7.45 2.63 -3.18
N SER A 34 -7.43 1.49 -3.88
CA SER A 34 -8.11 1.32 -5.17
C SER A 34 -9.29 0.37 -5.04
N ASP A 35 -10.51 0.83 -5.33
CA ASP A 35 -11.70 -0.05 -5.37
C ASP A 35 -11.60 -1.09 -6.50
N LYS A 36 -10.90 -0.76 -7.59
CA LYS A 36 -10.71 -1.66 -8.74
C LYS A 36 -9.76 -2.80 -8.40
N ALA A 37 -8.64 -2.49 -7.73
CA ALA A 37 -7.65 -3.48 -7.31
C ALA A 37 -8.00 -4.14 -5.97
N LYS A 38 -8.92 -3.54 -5.20
CA LYS A 38 -9.33 -3.93 -3.84
C LYS A 38 -8.19 -4.03 -2.83
N ARG A 39 -7.19 -3.15 -2.96
CA ARG A 39 -5.97 -3.14 -2.15
C ARG A 39 -5.36 -1.74 -2.10
N LEU A 40 -4.37 -1.55 -1.23
CA LEU A 40 -3.48 -0.40 -1.34
C LEU A 40 -2.66 -0.49 -2.63
N ILE A 41 -2.46 0.67 -3.22
CA ILE A 41 -1.58 0.90 -4.36
C ILE A 41 -0.62 2.03 -4.02
N ILE A 42 0.54 2.04 -4.66
CA ILE A 42 1.37 3.24 -4.73
C ILE A 42 0.90 4.11 -5.90
N GLY A 43 1.04 5.44 -5.81
CA GLY A 43 0.53 6.37 -6.83
C GLY A 43 1.05 6.07 -8.24
N GLU A 44 2.27 5.54 -8.36
CA GLU A 44 2.85 5.09 -9.63
C GLU A 44 2.12 3.90 -10.27
N GLU A 45 1.34 3.13 -9.51
CA GLU A 45 0.51 2.05 -10.06
C GLU A 45 -0.75 2.57 -10.78
N TRP A 46 -1.16 3.83 -10.56
CA TRP A 46 -2.43 4.35 -11.05
C TRP A 46 -2.65 4.10 -12.56
N PRO A 47 -1.68 4.37 -13.46
CA PRO A 47 -1.84 4.09 -14.89
C PRO A 47 -2.00 2.60 -15.21
N TYR A 48 -1.36 1.71 -14.45
CA TYR A 48 -1.40 0.25 -14.64
C TYR A 48 -2.73 -0.34 -14.17
N ILE A 49 -3.28 0.19 -13.07
CA ILE A 49 -4.60 -0.21 -12.57
C ILE A 49 -5.69 0.16 -13.58
N GLU A 50 -5.55 1.29 -14.26
CA GLU A 50 -6.46 1.73 -15.32
C GLU A 50 -6.23 0.97 -16.64
N GLY A 51 -4.97 0.72 -16.98
CA GLY A 51 -4.54 -0.13 -18.08
C GLY A 51 -4.82 -1.62 -17.83
N LYS A 52 -4.64 -2.45 -18.85
CA LYS A 52 -4.65 -3.92 -18.70
C LYS A 52 -3.22 -4.46 -18.60
N GLU A 53 -2.33 -3.70 -17.99
CA GLU A 53 -0.90 -4.01 -17.88
C GLU A 53 -0.55 -4.29 -16.43
N ASP A 54 0.35 -5.26 -16.21
CA ASP A 54 0.77 -5.63 -14.86
C ASP A 54 1.67 -4.54 -14.29
N SER A 55 1.32 -4.07 -13.09
CA SER A 55 2.14 -3.11 -12.34
C SER A 55 3.40 -3.81 -11.80
N PRO A 56 4.59 -3.20 -11.92
CA PRO A 56 5.80 -3.74 -11.30
C PRO A 56 5.73 -3.76 -9.76
N TYR A 57 4.80 -3.01 -9.18
CA TYR A 57 4.59 -2.91 -7.73
C TYR A 57 3.46 -3.81 -7.22
N GLU A 58 2.76 -4.52 -8.12
CA GLU A 58 1.56 -5.26 -7.75
C GLU A 58 1.83 -6.30 -6.66
N SER A 59 2.89 -7.09 -6.82
CA SER A 59 3.22 -8.17 -5.89
C SER A 59 3.48 -7.65 -4.47
N ILE A 60 4.29 -6.58 -4.36
CA ILE A 60 4.64 -6.03 -3.04
C ILE A 60 3.44 -5.33 -2.41
N MET A 61 2.63 -4.62 -3.18
CA MET A 61 1.47 -3.89 -2.65
C MET A 61 0.30 -4.83 -2.31
N LYS A 62 0.17 -5.97 -2.98
CA LYS A 62 -0.71 -7.08 -2.53
C LYS A 62 -0.28 -7.56 -1.14
N LYS A 63 1.01 -7.86 -0.97
CA LYS A 63 1.55 -8.32 0.33
C LYS A 63 1.34 -7.28 1.44
N VAL A 64 1.63 -6.01 1.16
CA VAL A 64 1.40 -4.90 2.11
C VAL A 64 -0.06 -4.83 2.55
N SER A 65 -0.99 -4.95 1.60
CA SER A 65 -2.43 -4.91 1.89
C SER A 65 -2.89 -6.13 2.68
N GLU A 66 -2.36 -7.32 2.36
CA GLU A 66 -2.64 -8.56 3.08
C GLU A 66 -2.19 -8.48 4.54
N ILE A 67 -0.97 -8.01 4.79
CA ILE A 67 -0.45 -7.83 6.16
C ILE A 67 -1.32 -6.85 6.95
N LEU A 68 -1.74 -5.76 6.32
CA LEU A 68 -2.63 -4.78 6.96
C LEU A 68 -4.08 -5.27 7.10
N GLY A 69 -4.46 -6.40 6.48
CA GLY A 69 -5.84 -6.90 6.50
C GLY A 69 -6.80 -6.12 5.61
N ILE A 70 -6.30 -5.42 4.59
CA ILE A 70 -7.10 -4.61 3.66
C ILE A 70 -7.56 -5.48 2.49
N SER A 71 -8.88 -5.61 2.31
CA SER A 71 -9.48 -6.39 1.21
C SER A 71 -10.65 -5.69 0.53
N ASP A 72 -11.16 -4.62 1.13
CA ASP A 72 -12.25 -3.78 0.64
C ASP A 72 -12.13 -2.36 1.21
N ARG A 73 -13.01 -1.45 0.77
CA ARG A 73 -13.03 -0.06 1.22
C ARG A 73 -13.22 0.04 2.74
N LYS A 74 -14.06 -0.84 3.30
CA LYS A 74 -14.41 -0.82 4.72
C LYS A 74 -13.21 -1.19 5.59
N THR A 75 -12.54 -2.29 5.27
CA THR A 75 -11.32 -2.74 5.95
C THR A 75 -10.19 -1.72 5.79
N TYR A 76 -10.09 -1.06 4.63
CA TYR A 76 -9.18 0.08 4.48
C TYR A 76 -9.51 1.23 5.44
N GLU A 77 -10.76 1.65 5.55
CA GLU A 77 -11.17 2.73 6.47
C GLU A 77 -10.90 2.36 7.93
N GLU A 78 -11.16 1.12 8.34
CA GLU A 78 -10.85 0.61 9.69
C GLU A 78 -9.34 0.63 9.98
N VAL A 79 -8.51 0.22 9.02
CA VAL A 79 -7.05 0.25 9.13
C VAL A 79 -6.53 1.69 9.13
N ASP A 80 -7.14 2.56 8.32
CA ASP A 80 -6.80 3.98 8.28
C ASP A 80 -7.14 4.67 9.60
N GLU A 81 -8.29 4.39 10.21
CA GLU A 81 -8.62 4.92 11.53
C GLU A 81 -7.63 4.43 12.61
N ARG A 82 -7.18 3.17 12.50
CA ARG A 82 -6.28 2.54 13.47
C ARG A 82 -4.83 3.00 13.37
N TYR A 83 -4.30 3.09 12.16
CA TYR A 83 -2.88 3.36 11.90
C TYR A 83 -2.63 4.71 11.24
N ASN A 84 -3.72 5.45 10.97
CA ASN A 84 -3.70 6.81 10.46
C ASN A 84 -2.98 6.91 9.10
N LEU A 85 -3.23 5.95 8.21
CA LEU A 85 -2.53 5.86 6.93
C LEU A 85 -2.73 7.10 6.05
N THR A 86 -3.77 7.92 6.24
CA THR A 86 -4.11 9.10 5.41
C THR A 86 -3.65 10.44 5.94
N MET A 87 -3.01 10.55 7.13
CA MET A 87 -2.67 11.88 7.67
C MET A 87 -1.83 12.71 6.70
N TYR A 88 -2.42 13.86 6.33
CA TYR A 88 -1.85 15.00 5.64
C TYR A 88 -1.09 15.91 6.61
#